data_AF-A0A5C4Y9U7-F1
#
_entry.id   AF-A0A5C4Y9U7-F1
#
_cell.length_a   1.000
_cell.length_b   1.000
_cell.length_c   1.000
_cell.angle_alpha   90.00
_cell.angle_beta   90.00
_cell.angle_gamma   90.00
#
_symmetry.space_group_name_H-M   'P 1'
#
loop_
_entity.id
_entity.type
_entity.pdbx_description
1 polymer ?
#
loop_
_entity_poly.entity_id
_entity_poly.type
_entity_poly.pdbx_seq_one_letter_code
_entity_poly.pdbx_strand_id
1 'polypeptide(L)'
;MKTKQLIHLILGAFAAIEQEQDESPLKVIPLVINDVAEHIGILREIFRVESGILIEASDPTVRRASTVDLELKTAMEALFSSSPLAATLSLNVQLDSQMRVQTLINGNAAPSSEAEKALAGISNSLQFLASTDYPTACLIYKEAALENQAQDLIWQFLVTHLVSIGLGNIKRLFIIVDGALNYTRHTYPINSARFVLFPGYLSERNSFKVNKITIDRLANLRKDLPIVLFLGAGFSVSSKLMEGNDLRDIALQALIDPRKTMSPEERPGAFLRELIALRENREEDGETIGNLQNFARTLTLERVLSEEYRRGEGPIRSPTLRKFEEYNRKALQSRGMAVRNLQAIASHIIGSPDQKLIVAGVNFDTLVEHLSSDEFEVFATDQEFSHFPEYLSQYWEQPNAKIPYLKFHGSIDNFESVIATLSSTEVGLSREKSNAIEAILNLSEKIQWVFVGCSMRDVDLNRMYNSPQFSQKVIEYWVSPLIDDNVTRFITQYRRRSWEALRDKIKIEERMITETADVFMEYLKASISRQL
;
A
#
# COMPACT_ATOMS: atom_id res chain seq x y z
N MET A 1 -2.10 25.06 3.57
CA MET A 1 -2.88 23.84 3.28
C MET A 1 -2.70 22.79 4.37
N LYS A 2 -1.45 22.44 4.73
CA LYS A 2 -1.09 21.42 5.75
C LYS A 2 -1.87 21.52 7.08
N THR A 3 -1.92 22.70 7.71
CA THR A 3 -2.60 22.89 9.01
C THR A 3 -4.09 22.51 9.02
N LYS A 4 -4.85 22.87 7.96
CA LYS A 4 -6.28 22.55 7.89
C LYS A 4 -6.50 21.05 7.72
N GLN A 5 -5.67 20.38 6.93
CA GLN A 5 -5.71 18.93 6.73
C GLN A 5 -5.42 18.19 8.04
N LEU A 6 -4.42 18.64 8.80
CA LEU A 6 -4.10 18.07 10.10
C LEU A 6 -5.26 18.23 11.11
N ILE A 7 -5.82 19.45 11.21
CA ILE A 7 -6.98 19.69 12.10
C ILE A 7 -8.13 18.77 11.72
N HIS A 8 -8.44 18.68 10.42
CA HIS A 8 -9.50 17.80 9.94
C HIS A 8 -9.24 16.33 10.25
N LEU A 9 -7.99 15.86 10.06
CA LEU A 9 -7.59 14.49 10.38
C LEU A 9 -7.75 14.18 11.87
N ILE A 10 -7.27 15.05 12.77
CA ILE A 10 -7.35 14.78 14.21
C ILE A 10 -8.81 14.86 14.68
N LEU A 11 -9.58 15.86 14.24
CA LEU A 11 -11.00 15.96 14.59
C LEU A 11 -11.83 14.79 14.01
N GLY A 12 -11.51 14.35 12.79
CA GLY A 12 -12.10 13.16 12.19
C GLY A 12 -11.78 11.89 12.98
N ALA A 13 -10.55 11.77 13.46
CA ALA A 13 -10.14 10.69 14.35
C ALA A 13 -10.91 10.71 15.68
N PHE A 14 -11.12 11.89 16.29
CA PHE A 14 -11.99 12.03 17.46
C PHE A 14 -13.42 11.57 17.18
N ALA A 15 -14.01 11.99 16.06
CA ALA A 15 -15.37 11.61 15.68
C ALA A 15 -15.52 10.10 15.37
N ALA A 16 -14.52 9.48 14.75
CA ALA A 16 -14.53 8.04 14.45
C ALA A 16 -14.60 7.20 15.73
N ILE A 17 -13.89 7.60 16.79
CA ILE A 17 -13.88 6.92 18.10
C ILE A 17 -15.26 6.91 18.75
N GLU A 18 -16.02 8.01 18.63
CA GLU A 18 -17.35 8.14 19.22
C GLU A 18 -18.36 7.16 18.59
N GLN A 19 -18.11 6.73 17.34
CA GLN A 19 -18.97 5.80 16.62
C GLN A 19 -18.63 4.33 16.89
N GLU A 20 -17.43 4.03 17.37
CA GLU A 20 -17.02 2.66 17.68
C GLU A 20 -17.53 2.22 19.06
N GLN A 21 -18.48 1.28 19.08
CA GLN A 21 -18.91 0.56 20.28
C GLN A 21 -17.87 -0.52 20.63
N ASP A 22 -16.75 -0.10 21.22
CA ASP A 22 -15.72 -0.98 21.78
C ASP A 22 -15.65 -0.73 23.29
N GLU A 23 -15.80 -1.80 24.08
CA GLU A 23 -15.78 -1.80 25.55
C GLU A 23 -14.35 -1.90 26.11
N SER A 24 -13.33 -1.91 25.25
CA SER A 24 -11.92 -1.95 25.66
C SER A 24 -11.58 -0.84 26.65
N PRO A 25 -10.75 -1.12 27.67
CA PRO A 25 -10.41 -0.16 28.73
C PRO A 25 -9.67 1.08 28.20
N LEU A 26 -8.98 0.91 27.07
CA LEU A 26 -8.25 1.95 26.34
C LEU A 26 -8.49 1.80 24.83
N LYS A 27 -8.88 2.88 24.16
CA LYS A 27 -8.90 2.95 22.69
C LYS A 27 -7.61 3.59 22.18
N VAL A 28 -6.87 2.86 21.35
CA VAL A 28 -5.63 3.35 20.72
C VAL A 28 -5.91 3.75 19.27
N ILE A 29 -5.51 4.97 18.90
CA ILE A 29 -5.68 5.54 17.56
C ILE A 29 -4.30 5.78 16.96
N PRO A 30 -3.83 4.89 16.07
CA PRO A 30 -2.51 5.03 15.49
C PRO A 30 -2.57 5.95 14.26
N LEU A 31 -1.61 6.86 14.18
CA LEU A 31 -1.41 7.79 13.08
C LEU A 31 0.05 7.77 12.64
N VAL A 32 0.28 7.94 11.35
CA VAL A 32 1.62 8.13 10.80
C VAL A 32 1.67 9.52 10.17
N ILE A 33 2.59 10.35 10.65
CA ILE A 33 2.79 11.71 10.17
C ILE A 33 4.25 11.86 9.77
N ASN A 34 4.50 12.32 8.55
CA ASN A 34 5.84 12.69 8.14
C ASN A 34 6.12 14.14 8.53
N ASP A 35 7.15 14.34 9.33
CA ASP A 35 7.60 15.64 9.84
C ASP A 35 6.57 16.29 10.78
N VAL A 36 6.38 15.65 11.94
CA VAL A 36 5.45 16.15 12.97
C VAL A 36 5.88 17.49 13.56
N ALA A 37 7.15 17.88 13.42
CA ALA A 37 7.72 19.05 14.07
C ALA A 37 7.01 20.35 13.66
N GLU A 38 6.63 20.47 12.38
CA GLU A 38 5.85 21.60 11.85
C GLU A 38 4.43 21.72 12.44
N HIS A 39 3.99 20.70 13.18
CA HIS A 39 2.59 20.48 13.56
C HIS A 39 2.35 20.41 15.07
N ILE A 40 3.41 20.29 15.88
CA ILE A 40 3.33 20.17 17.34
C ILE A 40 2.47 21.26 17.98
N GLY A 41 2.65 22.53 17.59
CA GLY A 41 1.91 23.64 18.19
C GLY A 41 0.39 23.51 18.04
N ILE A 42 -0.06 23.08 16.86
CA ILE A 42 -1.48 22.85 16.56
C ILE A 42 -1.98 21.60 17.28
N LEU A 43 -1.20 20.51 17.27
CA LEU A 43 -1.56 19.29 17.97
C LEU A 43 -1.74 19.55 19.48
N ARG A 44 -0.82 20.28 20.11
CA ARG A 44 -0.91 20.66 21.54
C ARG A 44 -2.21 21.42 21.82
N GLU A 45 -2.58 22.35 20.95
CA GLU A 45 -3.81 23.12 21.10
C GLU A 45 -5.08 22.25 20.93
N ILE A 46 -5.09 21.34 19.95
CA ILE A 46 -6.22 20.41 19.75
C ILE A 46 -6.40 19.53 20.99
N PHE A 47 -5.34 18.89 21.48
CA PHE A 47 -5.43 18.04 22.66
C PHE A 47 -5.80 18.84 23.91
N ARG A 48 -5.34 20.08 24.04
CA ARG A 48 -5.75 20.97 25.14
C ARG A 48 -7.26 21.27 25.12
N VAL A 49 -7.82 21.56 23.95
CA VAL A 49 -9.27 21.81 23.78
C VAL A 49 -10.09 20.55 24.08
N GLU A 50 -9.58 19.37 23.71
CA GLU A 50 -10.18 18.06 23.97
C GLU A 50 -9.94 17.54 25.41
N SER A 51 -9.53 18.44 26.32
CA SER A 51 -9.21 18.12 27.72
C SER A 51 -8.22 16.96 27.85
N GLY A 52 -7.26 16.89 26.94
CA GLY A 52 -6.20 15.89 26.88
C GLY A 52 -4.81 16.50 27.02
N ILE A 53 -3.82 15.63 26.89
CA ILE A 53 -2.40 15.98 26.98
C ILE A 53 -1.63 15.44 25.77
N LEU A 54 -0.65 16.19 25.30
CA LEU A 54 0.28 15.75 24.27
C LEU A 54 1.67 15.60 24.86
N ILE A 55 2.33 14.49 24.55
CA ILE A 55 3.67 14.14 25.01
C ILE A 55 4.51 13.75 23.81
N GLU A 56 5.68 14.35 23.72
CA GLU A 56 6.71 13.98 22.77
C GLU A 56 7.74 13.11 23.50
N ALA A 57 7.91 11.85 23.08
CA ALA A 57 8.84 10.92 23.71
C ALA A 57 10.29 11.45 23.70
N SER A 58 10.64 12.30 22.74
CA SER A 58 11.96 12.92 22.65
C SER A 58 12.14 14.15 23.54
N ASP A 59 11.09 14.68 24.15
CA ASP A 59 11.18 15.90 24.96
C ASP A 59 11.79 15.58 26.34
N PRO A 60 12.99 16.10 26.65
CA PRO A 60 13.64 15.84 27.94
C PRO A 60 12.90 16.51 29.12
N THR A 61 11.97 17.42 28.83
CA THR A 61 11.13 18.12 29.81
C THR A 61 9.83 17.39 30.11
N VAL A 62 9.58 16.23 29.48
CA VAL A 62 8.44 15.38 29.83
C VAL A 62 8.43 15.17 31.33
N ARG A 63 7.31 15.56 31.94
CA ARG A 63 7.10 15.39 33.37
C ARG A 63 7.26 13.90 33.68
N ARG A 64 8.16 13.56 34.59
CA ARG A 64 8.33 12.18 35.04
C ARG A 64 7.28 11.88 36.10
N ALA A 65 6.66 10.71 36.01
CA ALA A 65 5.81 10.21 37.09
C ALA A 65 6.60 10.11 38.39
N SER A 66 5.92 10.24 39.52
CA SER A 66 6.48 9.97 40.86
C SER A 66 6.18 8.56 41.36
N THR A 67 5.42 7.79 40.60
CA THR A 67 5.04 6.40 40.88
C THR A 67 5.23 5.56 39.63
N VAL A 68 5.50 4.26 39.82
CA VAL A 68 5.65 3.30 38.73
C VAL A 68 4.36 2.48 38.65
N ASP A 69 3.72 2.48 37.49
CA ASP A 69 2.70 1.51 37.15
C ASP A 69 3.38 0.15 36.94
N LEU A 70 3.11 -0.79 37.86
CA LEU A 70 3.79 -2.08 37.90
C LEU A 70 3.39 -2.99 36.75
N GLU A 71 2.13 -2.95 36.31
CA GLU A 71 1.62 -3.77 35.22
C GLU A 71 2.23 -3.32 33.88
N LEU A 72 2.21 -2.00 33.64
CA LEU A 72 2.87 -1.39 32.49
C LEU A 72 4.37 -1.67 32.49
N LYS A 73 5.04 -1.52 33.64
CA LYS A 73 6.46 -1.85 33.79
C LYS A 73 6.71 -3.30 33.39
N THR A 74 6.01 -4.25 34.00
CA THR A 74 6.22 -5.67 33.74
C THR A 74 6.00 -6.02 32.28
N ALA A 75 4.98 -5.45 31.64
CA ALA A 75 4.70 -5.68 30.23
C ALA A 75 5.79 -5.11 29.31
N MET A 76 6.30 -3.90 29.60
CA MET A 76 7.40 -3.29 28.84
C MET A 76 8.72 -4.06 29.00
N GLU A 77 9.07 -4.45 30.22
CA GLU A 77 10.29 -5.25 30.48
C GLU A 77 10.19 -6.63 29.83
N ALA A 78 9.02 -7.27 29.91
CA ALA A 78 8.73 -8.56 29.28
C ALA A 78 8.91 -8.49 27.76
N LEU A 79 8.34 -7.47 27.10
CA LEU A 79 8.42 -7.27 25.64
C LEU A 79 9.86 -7.38 25.12
N PHE A 80 10.81 -6.71 25.77
CA PHE A 80 12.21 -6.72 25.36
C PHE A 80 12.92 -8.01 25.75
N SER A 81 12.68 -8.51 26.97
CA SER A 81 13.33 -9.73 27.47
C SER A 81 12.93 -11.01 26.72
N SER A 82 11.73 -11.06 26.15
CA SER A 82 11.27 -12.20 25.34
C SER A 82 11.55 -12.05 23.84
N SER A 83 12.17 -10.94 23.42
CA SER A 83 12.42 -10.64 22.01
C SER A 83 13.81 -11.10 21.55
N PRO A 84 14.06 -11.20 20.23
CA PRO A 84 15.41 -11.40 19.70
C PRO A 84 16.42 -10.32 20.13
N LEU A 85 15.95 -9.13 20.53
CA LEU A 85 16.80 -8.04 21.02
C LEU A 85 17.28 -8.25 22.45
N ALA A 86 16.79 -9.26 23.19
CA ALA A 86 17.17 -9.49 24.59
C ALA A 86 18.68 -9.70 24.78
N ALA A 87 19.39 -10.14 23.74
CA ALA A 87 20.85 -10.32 23.76
C ALA A 87 21.63 -9.00 23.75
N THR A 88 21.04 -7.92 23.26
CA THR A 88 21.70 -6.61 23.04
C THR A 88 21.03 -5.47 23.80
N LEU A 89 19.80 -5.68 24.27
CA LEU A 89 18.95 -4.66 24.84
C LEU A 89 18.16 -5.21 26.02
N SER A 90 18.30 -4.55 27.17
CA SER A 90 17.46 -4.73 28.36
C SER A 90 16.87 -3.39 28.78
N LEU A 91 15.60 -3.41 29.13
CA LEU A 91 14.86 -2.26 29.62
C LEU A 91 14.49 -2.50 31.07
N ASN A 92 14.74 -1.53 31.94
CA ASN A 92 14.30 -1.56 33.34
C ASN A 92 13.67 -0.24 33.75
N VAL A 93 12.49 -0.29 34.36
CA VAL A 93 11.78 0.90 34.86
C VAL A 93 11.84 0.94 36.38
N GLN A 94 12.35 2.05 36.92
CA GLN A 94 12.44 2.28 38.36
C GLN A 94 12.28 3.75 38.74
N LEU A 95 12.35 4.06 40.03
CA LEU A 95 12.42 5.42 40.53
C LEU A 95 13.89 5.82 40.72
N ASP A 96 14.25 7.03 40.30
CA ASP A 96 15.55 7.64 40.58
C ASP A 96 15.63 8.16 42.03
N SER A 97 16.79 8.73 42.40
CA SER A 97 17.02 9.28 43.74
C SER A 97 16.12 10.48 44.09
N GLN A 98 15.44 11.07 43.10
CA GLN A 98 14.48 12.16 43.27
C GLN A 98 13.03 11.66 43.24
N MET A 99 12.82 10.34 43.35
CA MET A 99 11.51 9.69 43.27
C MET A 99 10.81 9.97 41.93
N ARG A 100 11.56 10.02 40.84
CA ARG A 100 11.01 10.20 39.49
C ARG A 100 11.23 8.93 38.68
N VAL A 101 10.23 8.54 37.89
CA VAL A 101 10.36 7.39 36.99
C VAL A 101 11.50 7.63 36.01
N GLN A 102 12.37 6.63 35.93
CA GLN A 102 13.48 6.55 35.01
C GLN A 102 13.55 5.16 34.40
N THR A 103 13.70 5.14 33.09
CA THR A 103 14.01 3.93 32.32
C THR A 103 15.51 3.80 32.13
N LEU A 104 16.05 2.66 32.51
CA LEU A 104 17.45 2.27 32.33
C LEU A 104 17.51 1.34 31.13
N ILE A 105 18.43 1.63 30.22
CA ILE A 105 18.70 0.78 29.06
C ILE A 105 20.06 0.13 29.28
N ASN A 106 20.11 -1.21 29.31
CA ASN A 106 21.34 -1.95 29.62
C ASN A 106 21.96 -1.56 30.98
N GLY A 107 21.10 -1.25 31.97
CA GLY A 107 21.52 -0.76 33.29
C GLY A 107 22.00 0.69 33.31
N ASN A 108 22.02 1.39 32.17
CA ASN A 108 22.44 2.77 32.07
C ASN A 108 21.26 3.73 32.18
N ALA A 109 21.33 4.62 33.17
CA ALA A 109 20.37 5.69 33.44
C ALA A 109 20.45 6.85 32.43
N ALA A 110 21.55 6.95 31.68
CA ALA A 110 21.81 7.98 30.68
C ALA A 110 21.98 7.31 29.30
N PRO A 111 20.91 7.19 28.51
CA PRO A 111 20.94 6.65 27.16
C PRO A 111 22.02 7.34 26.29
N SER A 112 22.87 6.53 25.67
CA SER A 112 24.04 6.98 24.91
C SER A 112 23.73 7.19 23.43
N SER A 113 22.81 6.39 22.87
CA SER A 113 22.38 6.50 21.47
C SER A 113 20.99 7.13 21.33
N GLU A 114 20.67 7.65 20.15
CA GLU A 114 19.32 8.17 19.84
C GLU A 114 18.24 7.08 19.94
N ALA A 115 18.58 5.83 19.64
CA ALA A 115 17.69 4.67 19.80
C ALA A 115 17.32 4.46 21.27
N GLU A 116 18.34 4.42 22.14
CA GLU A 116 18.14 4.23 23.58
C GLU A 116 17.35 5.41 24.19
N LYS A 117 17.62 6.65 23.74
CA LYS A 117 16.86 7.84 24.15
C LYS A 117 15.40 7.74 23.75
N ALA A 118 15.12 7.30 22.52
CA ALA A 118 13.75 7.11 22.03
C ALA A 118 13.01 6.05 22.86
N LEU A 119 13.62 4.91 23.13
CA LEU A 119 13.04 3.84 23.95
C LEU A 119 12.77 4.28 25.40
N ALA A 120 13.76 4.90 26.05
CA ALA A 120 13.60 5.44 27.39
C ALA A 120 12.52 6.54 27.43
N GLY A 121 12.48 7.39 26.41
CA GLY A 121 11.49 8.43 26.22
C GLY A 121 10.07 7.89 26.12
N ILE A 122 9.84 6.87 25.28
CA ILE A 122 8.55 6.18 25.16
C ILE A 122 8.13 5.59 26.51
N SER A 123 9.02 4.84 27.17
CA SER A 123 8.71 4.18 28.44
C SER A 123 8.38 5.17 29.56
N ASN A 124 9.19 6.21 29.73
CA ASN A 124 8.93 7.26 30.72
C ASN A 124 7.63 8.01 30.42
N SER A 125 7.33 8.25 29.14
CA SER A 125 6.09 8.93 28.72
C SER A 125 4.85 8.12 29.06
N LEU A 126 4.88 6.81 28.81
CA LEU A 126 3.77 5.91 29.15
C LEU A 126 3.57 5.84 30.67
N GLN A 127 4.63 5.75 31.46
CA GLN A 127 4.54 5.77 32.92
C GLN A 127 3.95 7.08 33.45
N PHE A 128 4.33 8.22 32.84
CA PHE A 128 3.70 9.50 33.14
C PHE A 128 2.21 9.51 32.79
N LEU A 129 1.83 9.00 31.61
CA LEU A 129 0.43 8.88 31.21
C LEU A 129 -0.39 7.95 32.12
N ALA A 130 0.19 6.86 32.62
CA ALA A 130 -0.48 5.98 33.57
C ALA A 130 -0.84 6.71 34.88
N SER A 131 -0.03 7.69 35.26
CA SER A 131 -0.20 8.46 36.50
C SER A 131 -1.06 9.72 36.38
N THR A 132 -1.58 10.02 35.19
CA THR A 132 -2.29 11.28 34.93
C THR A 132 -3.81 11.14 34.99
N ASP A 133 -4.50 12.25 35.24
CA ASP A 133 -5.97 12.30 35.34
C ASP A 133 -6.65 12.68 34.02
N TYR A 134 -5.90 12.85 32.93
CA TYR A 134 -6.47 13.12 31.62
C TYR A 134 -7.23 11.88 31.10
N PRO A 135 -8.42 12.05 30.48
CA PRO A 135 -9.12 10.97 29.78
C PRO A 135 -8.58 10.73 28.37
N THR A 136 -7.82 11.67 27.81
CA THR A 136 -7.30 11.66 26.45
C THR A 136 -5.81 11.99 26.46
N ALA A 137 -5.01 11.24 25.72
CA ALA A 137 -3.61 11.58 25.50
C ALA A 137 -3.16 11.38 24.06
N CYS A 138 -2.06 12.04 23.72
CA CYS A 138 -1.27 11.83 22.52
C CYS A 138 0.18 11.54 22.89
N LEU A 139 0.71 10.44 22.37
CA LEU A 139 2.13 10.11 22.41
C LEU A 139 2.71 10.23 21.01
N ILE A 140 3.72 11.08 20.86
CA ILE A 140 4.49 11.23 19.63
C ILE A 140 5.86 10.58 19.82
N TYR A 141 6.27 9.72 18.89
CA TYR A 141 7.62 9.17 18.88
C TYR A 141 8.19 9.07 17.47
N LYS A 142 9.52 9.16 17.36
CA LYS A 142 10.26 9.08 16.09
C LYS A 142 10.76 7.65 15.87
N GLU A 143 10.41 7.05 14.73
CA GLU A 143 10.90 5.71 14.38
C GLU A 143 12.31 5.73 13.78
N ALA A 144 12.73 6.83 13.16
CA ALA A 144 13.99 6.90 12.41
C ALA A 144 15.25 6.56 13.23
N ALA A 145 15.20 6.70 14.56
CA ALA A 145 16.31 6.38 15.45
C ALA A 145 16.34 4.89 15.88
N LEU A 146 15.28 4.13 15.64
CA LEU A 146 15.12 2.74 16.07
C LEU A 146 15.43 1.78 14.91
N GLU A 147 16.02 0.62 15.22
CA GLU A 147 16.15 -0.47 14.24
C GLU A 147 14.79 -1.13 13.97
N ASN A 148 14.62 -1.75 12.79
CA ASN A 148 13.34 -2.33 12.36
C ASN A 148 12.69 -3.26 13.40
N GLN A 149 13.47 -4.14 14.04
CA GLN A 149 12.94 -5.04 15.07
C GLN A 149 12.41 -4.28 16.29
N ALA A 150 13.11 -3.23 16.74
CA ALA A 150 12.68 -2.41 17.86
C ALA A 150 11.42 -1.61 17.51
N GLN A 151 11.33 -1.10 16.29
CA GLN A 151 10.14 -0.42 15.80
C GLN A 151 8.92 -1.35 15.77
N ASP A 152 9.08 -2.60 15.28
CA ASP A 152 8.01 -3.59 15.24
C ASP A 152 7.49 -3.94 16.65
N LEU A 153 8.40 -4.16 17.61
CA LEU A 153 8.06 -4.45 19.01
C LEU A 153 7.32 -3.29 19.68
N ILE A 154 7.84 -2.07 19.54
CA ILE A 154 7.23 -0.87 20.12
C ILE A 154 5.84 -0.64 19.54
N TRP A 155 5.70 -0.76 18.21
CA TRP A 155 4.40 -0.64 17.56
C TRP A 155 3.42 -1.67 18.11
N GLN A 156 3.78 -2.96 18.08
CA GLN A 156 2.93 -4.04 18.58
C GLN A 156 2.52 -3.81 20.04
N PHE A 157 3.45 -3.37 20.88
CA PHE A 157 3.16 -3.04 22.27
C PHE A 157 2.15 -1.91 22.39
N LEU A 158 2.39 -0.77 21.73
CA LEU A 158 1.55 0.42 21.81
C LEU A 158 0.14 0.18 21.28
N VAL A 159 0.01 -0.56 20.18
CA VAL A 159 -1.27 -0.71 19.49
C VAL A 159 -2.02 -1.98 19.90
N THR A 160 -1.37 -2.98 20.51
CA THR A 160 -2.01 -4.25 20.90
C THR A 160 -1.95 -4.51 22.40
N HIS A 161 -0.75 -4.58 23.00
CA HIS A 161 -0.63 -4.94 24.43
C HIS A 161 -1.15 -3.84 25.36
N LEU A 162 -0.93 -2.58 25.00
CA LEU A 162 -1.37 -1.44 25.81
C LEU A 162 -2.91 -1.34 25.86
N VAL A 163 -3.60 -1.74 24.79
CA VAL A 163 -5.07 -1.80 24.73
C VAL A 163 -5.62 -2.73 25.82
N SER A 164 -4.98 -3.88 26.05
CA SER A 164 -5.44 -4.85 27.06
C SER A 164 -5.10 -4.45 28.50
N ILE A 165 -3.94 -3.85 28.72
CA ILE A 165 -3.48 -3.42 30.05
C ILE A 165 -4.21 -2.15 30.51
N GLY A 166 -4.54 -1.27 29.56
CA GLY A 166 -5.00 0.08 29.86
C GLY A 166 -3.87 1.02 30.22
N LEU A 167 -4.20 2.27 30.55
CA LEU A 167 -3.22 3.30 30.85
C LEU A 167 -3.80 4.30 31.86
N GLY A 168 -3.95 3.86 33.11
CA GLY A 168 -4.54 4.68 34.18
C GLY A 168 -5.94 5.20 33.82
N ASN A 169 -6.14 6.52 33.90
CA ASN A 169 -7.41 7.17 33.57
C ASN A 169 -7.61 7.43 32.07
N ILE A 170 -6.61 7.15 31.24
CA ILE A 170 -6.68 7.38 29.79
C ILE A 170 -7.66 6.40 29.16
N LYS A 171 -8.66 6.93 28.45
CA LYS A 171 -9.62 6.17 27.65
C LYS A 171 -9.33 6.23 26.17
N ARG A 172 -8.67 7.31 25.71
CA ARG A 172 -8.32 7.53 24.31
C ARG A 172 -6.84 7.90 24.20
N LEU A 173 -6.05 7.08 23.51
CA LEU A 173 -4.64 7.31 23.27
C LEU A 173 -4.34 7.41 21.78
N PHE A 174 -3.91 8.60 21.35
CA PHE A 174 -3.42 8.83 20.00
C PHE A 174 -1.92 8.52 19.95
N ILE A 175 -1.53 7.58 19.10
CA ILE A 175 -0.13 7.25 18.86
C ILE A 175 0.27 7.87 17.53
N ILE A 176 1.12 8.89 17.56
CA ILE A 176 1.66 9.52 16.34
C ILE A 176 3.08 9.03 16.12
N VAL A 177 3.27 8.29 15.04
CA VAL A 177 4.58 7.92 14.53
C VAL A 177 5.09 9.05 13.64
N ASP A 178 6.19 9.68 14.04
CA ASP A 178 6.93 10.62 13.20
C ASP A 178 7.95 9.84 12.36
N GLY A 179 7.61 9.63 11.08
CA GLY A 179 8.43 8.83 10.19
C GLY A 179 7.78 8.46 8.86
N ALA A 180 8.48 7.62 8.10
CA ALA A 180 7.95 7.02 6.88
C ALA A 180 6.95 5.90 7.22
N LEU A 181 5.92 5.75 6.39
CA LEU A 181 4.98 4.65 6.51
C LEU A 181 5.67 3.34 6.15
N ASN A 182 5.63 2.38 7.06
CA ASN A 182 5.99 1.00 6.80
C ASN A 182 4.70 0.20 6.60
N TYR A 183 4.42 -0.23 5.37
CA TYR A 183 3.19 -0.97 5.07
C TYR A 183 3.04 -2.24 5.92
N THR A 184 4.11 -3.02 6.10
CA THR A 184 4.04 -4.27 6.89
C THR A 184 3.62 -4.02 8.33
N ARG A 185 4.16 -2.97 8.96
CA ARG A 185 3.89 -2.64 10.37
C ARG A 185 2.61 -1.85 10.55
N HIS A 186 2.49 -0.75 9.83
CA HIS A 186 1.45 0.25 10.06
C HIS A 186 0.14 -0.10 9.35
N THR A 187 0.12 -1.08 8.44
CA THR A 187 -1.10 -1.47 7.70
C THR A 187 -1.63 -2.85 8.00
N TYR A 188 -1.16 -3.45 9.10
CA TYR A 188 -1.71 -4.71 9.62
C TYR A 188 -3.22 -4.60 9.86
N PRO A 189 -4.05 -5.65 9.62
CA PRO A 189 -5.52 -5.52 9.67
C PRO A 189 -6.06 -5.01 11.00
N ILE A 190 -5.49 -5.49 12.09
CA ILE A 190 -5.88 -5.11 13.45
C ILE A 190 -4.89 -4.06 13.95
N ASN A 191 -5.40 -2.99 14.57
CA ASN A 191 -4.59 -1.95 15.20
C ASN A 191 -3.65 -1.21 14.22
N SER A 192 -4.16 -1.01 13.02
CA SER A 192 -3.48 -0.34 11.91
C SER A 192 -3.46 1.18 12.08
N ALA A 193 -2.50 1.86 11.44
CA ALA A 193 -2.55 3.31 11.26
C ALA A 193 -3.83 3.67 10.50
N ARG A 194 -4.77 4.30 11.21
CA ARG A 194 -6.06 4.71 10.67
C ARG A 194 -5.94 5.91 9.75
N PHE A 195 -5.04 6.81 10.11
CA PHE A 195 -4.81 8.06 9.42
C PHE A 195 -3.33 8.22 9.08
N VAL A 196 -3.06 8.67 7.85
CA VAL A 196 -1.71 8.91 7.37
C VAL A 196 -1.63 10.30 6.75
N LEU A 197 -0.63 11.08 7.18
CA LEU A 197 -0.37 12.43 6.70
C LEU A 197 1.05 12.53 6.14
N PHE A 198 1.14 12.82 4.84
CA PHE A 198 2.38 13.11 4.12
C PHE A 198 2.33 14.50 3.50
N PRO A 199 3.47 15.07 3.06
CA PRO A 199 3.49 16.36 2.37
C PRO A 199 2.52 16.38 1.17
N GLY A 200 1.42 17.14 1.32
CA GLY A 200 0.39 17.29 0.28
C GLY A 200 -0.66 16.18 0.23
N TYR A 201 -0.58 15.18 1.11
CA TYR A 201 -1.41 13.98 1.04
C TYR A 201 -1.97 13.60 2.42
N LEU A 202 -3.29 13.42 2.48
CA LEU A 202 -4.01 12.92 3.66
C LEU A 202 -4.78 11.68 3.23
N SER A 203 -4.62 10.59 3.96
CA SER A 203 -5.38 9.36 3.74
C SER A 203 -6.01 8.87 5.02
N GLU A 204 -7.26 8.43 4.91
CA GLU A 204 -7.97 7.67 5.91
C GLU A 204 -8.16 6.25 5.41
N ARG A 205 -7.85 5.28 6.26
CA ARG A 205 -8.06 3.86 5.99
C ARG A 205 -9.38 3.41 6.57
N ASN A 206 -10.17 2.64 5.85
CA ASN A 206 -11.36 1.97 6.37
C ASN A 206 -11.01 1.02 7.52
N SER A 207 -11.99 0.73 8.37
CA SER A 207 -11.75 -0.18 9.51
C SER A 207 -11.76 -1.59 8.96
N PHE A 208 -11.03 -2.48 9.61
CA PHE A 208 -10.98 -3.85 9.14
C PHE A 208 -12.36 -4.50 9.07
N LYS A 209 -13.28 -4.17 10.00
CA LYS A 209 -14.68 -4.60 9.95
C LYS A 209 -15.38 -4.18 8.66
N VAL A 210 -15.20 -2.93 8.22
CA VAL A 210 -15.78 -2.41 6.97
C VAL A 210 -15.14 -3.12 5.77
N ASN A 211 -13.82 -3.22 5.73
CA ASN A 211 -13.09 -3.92 4.66
C ASN A 211 -13.56 -5.37 4.55
N LYS A 212 -13.67 -6.09 5.68
CA LYS A 212 -14.12 -7.48 5.73
C LYS A 212 -15.53 -7.65 5.18
N ILE A 213 -16.48 -6.77 5.52
CA ILE A 213 -17.84 -6.83 4.97
C ILE A 213 -17.81 -6.69 3.44
N THR A 214 -17.00 -5.79 2.91
CA THR A 214 -16.83 -5.62 1.46
C THR A 214 -16.18 -6.85 0.82
N ILE A 215 -15.15 -7.42 1.44
CA ILE A 215 -14.49 -8.66 0.98
C ILE A 215 -15.47 -9.84 0.99
N ASP A 216 -16.26 -10.00 2.04
CA ASP A 216 -17.28 -11.06 2.15
C ASP A 216 -18.34 -10.92 1.03
N ARG A 217 -18.70 -9.69 0.62
CA ARG A 217 -19.59 -9.45 -0.53
C ARG A 217 -18.94 -9.81 -1.86
N LEU A 218 -17.65 -9.51 -2.03
CA LEU A 218 -16.88 -9.87 -3.23
C LEU A 218 -16.68 -11.39 -3.33
N ALA A 219 -16.55 -12.08 -2.19
CA ALA A 219 -16.38 -13.52 -2.13
C ALA A 219 -17.63 -14.30 -2.57
N ASN A 220 -18.82 -13.67 -2.59
CA ASN A 220 -20.04 -14.26 -3.15
C ASN A 220 -19.98 -14.27 -4.68
N LEU A 221 -19.07 -15.09 -5.21
CA LEU A 221 -18.83 -15.27 -6.63
C LEU A 221 -20.02 -15.97 -7.26
N ARG A 222 -20.66 -15.32 -8.22
CA ARG A 222 -21.81 -15.89 -8.94
C ARG A 222 -21.62 -15.68 -10.43
N LYS A 223 -22.05 -16.64 -11.26
CA LYS A 223 -21.92 -16.56 -12.72
C LYS A 223 -22.69 -15.37 -13.30
N ASP A 224 -23.78 -14.94 -12.69
CA ASP A 224 -24.53 -13.72 -13.06
C ASP A 224 -23.81 -12.41 -12.67
N LEU A 225 -22.78 -12.49 -11.83
CA LEU A 225 -21.98 -11.37 -11.35
C LEU A 225 -20.51 -11.78 -11.20
N PRO A 226 -19.78 -11.99 -12.32
CA PRO A 226 -18.39 -12.44 -12.28
C PRO A 226 -17.47 -11.39 -11.66
N ILE A 227 -16.34 -11.88 -11.15
CA ILE A 227 -15.27 -11.03 -10.65
C ILE A 227 -14.10 -10.98 -11.65
N VAL A 228 -13.58 -9.77 -11.87
CA VAL A 228 -12.30 -9.52 -12.53
C VAL A 228 -11.34 -8.99 -11.47
N LEU A 229 -10.26 -9.73 -11.20
CA LEU A 229 -9.17 -9.26 -10.36
C LEU A 229 -8.12 -8.62 -11.26
N PHE A 230 -8.01 -7.29 -11.21
CA PHE A 230 -7.01 -6.54 -11.97
C PHE A 230 -5.79 -6.25 -11.09
N LEU A 231 -4.66 -6.87 -11.40
CA LEU A 231 -3.43 -6.86 -10.62
C LEU A 231 -2.48 -5.79 -11.13
N GLY A 232 -2.22 -4.77 -10.31
CA GLY A 232 -1.19 -3.77 -10.55
C GLY A 232 0.14 -4.14 -9.89
N ALA A 233 1.14 -3.25 -10.01
CA ALA A 233 2.47 -3.45 -9.44
C ALA A 233 2.44 -3.67 -7.91
N GLY A 234 1.49 -3.04 -7.21
CA GLY A 234 1.31 -3.20 -5.77
C GLY A 234 0.89 -4.60 -5.32
N PHE A 235 0.41 -5.46 -6.24
CA PHE A 235 -0.03 -6.83 -5.90
C PHE A 235 1.15 -7.73 -5.47
N SER A 236 2.30 -7.60 -6.12
CA SER A 236 3.45 -8.49 -5.93
C SER A 236 4.51 -7.97 -4.95
N VAL A 237 4.27 -6.84 -4.28
CA VAL A 237 5.21 -6.17 -3.35
C VAL A 237 5.76 -7.13 -2.28
N SER A 238 4.91 -7.97 -1.69
CA SER A 238 5.31 -8.93 -0.66
C SER A 238 6.23 -10.06 -1.15
N SER A 239 6.32 -10.25 -2.47
CA SER A 239 7.27 -11.17 -3.10
C SER A 239 8.69 -10.59 -3.19
N LYS A 240 8.91 -9.36 -2.71
CA LYS A 240 10.18 -8.62 -2.77
C LYS A 240 10.67 -8.40 -4.20
N LEU A 241 9.74 -8.40 -5.15
CA LEU A 241 10.03 -7.98 -6.51
C LEU A 241 10.26 -6.46 -6.51
N MET A 242 11.22 -6.01 -7.31
CA MET A 242 11.48 -4.57 -7.45
C MET A 242 10.25 -3.87 -8.02
N GLU A 243 9.91 -2.71 -7.47
CA GLU A 243 8.80 -1.93 -8.01
C GLU A 243 9.18 -1.31 -9.36
N GLY A 244 8.17 -0.89 -10.13
CA GLY A 244 8.39 -0.25 -11.44
C GLY A 244 9.31 0.97 -11.37
N ASN A 245 9.26 1.75 -10.27
CA ASN A 245 10.17 2.88 -10.07
C ASN A 245 11.61 2.44 -9.83
N ASP A 246 11.84 1.37 -9.06
CA ASP A 246 13.20 0.91 -8.77
C ASP A 246 13.87 0.38 -10.05
N LEU A 247 13.11 -0.35 -10.87
CA LEU A 247 13.58 -0.83 -12.17
C LEU A 247 13.81 0.30 -13.14
N ARG A 248 12.90 1.28 -13.18
CA ARG A 248 13.07 2.52 -13.95
C ARG A 248 14.36 3.21 -13.53
N ASP A 249 14.60 3.35 -12.23
CA ASP A 249 15.75 4.09 -11.73
C ASP A 249 17.07 3.33 -11.96
N ILE A 250 17.03 1.99 -12.00
CA ILE A 250 18.15 1.16 -12.46
C ILE A 250 18.40 1.35 -13.96
N ALA A 251 17.35 1.33 -14.76
CA ALA A 251 17.44 1.49 -16.22
C ALA A 251 17.98 2.88 -16.56
N LEU A 252 17.48 3.93 -15.90
CA LEU A 252 17.98 5.30 -16.04
C LEU A 252 19.46 5.41 -15.68
N GLN A 253 19.89 4.78 -14.58
CA GLN A 253 21.29 4.77 -14.19
C GLN A 253 22.18 4.12 -15.26
N ALA A 254 21.69 3.04 -15.89
CA ALA A 254 22.41 2.34 -16.95
C ALA A 254 22.44 3.15 -18.27
N LEU A 255 21.36 3.87 -18.60
CA LEU A 255 21.24 4.65 -19.84
C LEU A 255 22.04 5.96 -19.82
N ILE A 256 22.10 6.64 -18.66
CA ILE A 256 22.74 7.95 -18.55
C ILE A 256 24.25 7.82 -18.37
N ASP A 257 24.66 7.20 -17.26
CA ASP A 257 26.07 6.93 -16.98
C ASP A 257 26.18 5.88 -15.86
N PRO A 258 26.53 4.62 -16.18
CA PRO A 258 26.67 3.55 -15.19
C PRO A 258 27.69 3.84 -14.07
N ARG A 259 28.61 4.79 -14.27
CA ARG A 259 29.71 5.10 -13.32
C ARG A 259 29.36 6.25 -12.38
N LYS A 260 28.36 7.06 -12.70
CA LYS A 260 28.01 8.24 -11.92
C LYS A 260 27.01 7.87 -10.83
N THR A 261 27.34 8.13 -9.56
CA THR A 261 26.36 7.96 -8.48
C THR A 261 25.36 9.13 -8.53
N MET A 262 24.08 8.83 -8.78
CA MET A 262 22.97 9.80 -8.76
C MET A 262 21.87 9.29 -7.84
N SER A 263 21.23 10.21 -7.10
CA SER A 263 20.06 9.86 -6.30
C SER A 263 18.87 9.50 -7.21
N PRO A 264 17.92 8.66 -6.76
CA PRO A 264 16.70 8.35 -7.51
C PRO A 264 15.96 9.61 -8.02
N GLU A 265 15.96 10.69 -7.25
CA GLU A 265 15.29 11.95 -7.58
C GLU A 265 16.02 12.73 -8.69
N GLU A 266 17.35 12.58 -8.79
CA GLU A 266 18.17 13.26 -9.80
C GLU A 266 18.10 12.58 -11.18
N ARG A 267 17.87 11.26 -11.20
CA ARG A 267 17.94 10.43 -12.41
C ARG A 267 16.94 10.85 -13.50
N PRO A 268 15.63 11.05 -13.23
CA PRO A 268 14.69 11.49 -14.27
C PRO A 268 15.06 12.84 -14.89
N GLY A 269 15.59 13.75 -14.06
CA GLY A 269 16.04 15.07 -14.52
C GLY A 269 17.27 15.01 -15.41
N ALA A 270 18.22 14.14 -15.08
CA ALA A 270 19.39 13.88 -15.92
C ALA A 270 19.00 13.22 -17.24
N PHE A 271 18.07 12.25 -17.20
CA PHE A 271 17.51 11.62 -18.38
C PHE A 271 16.83 12.62 -19.33
N LEU A 272 15.99 13.51 -18.82
CA LEU A 272 15.33 14.54 -19.63
C LEU A 272 16.35 15.44 -20.33
N ARG A 273 17.39 15.88 -19.61
CA ARG A 273 18.46 16.71 -20.21
C ARG A 273 19.18 15.98 -21.33
N GLU A 274 19.44 14.70 -21.16
CA GLU A 274 20.07 13.87 -22.19
C GLU A 274 19.16 13.65 -23.40
N LEU A 275 17.86 13.39 -23.18
CA LEU A 275 16.86 13.32 -24.24
C LEU A 275 16.83 14.62 -25.06
N ILE A 276 16.81 15.77 -24.40
CA ILE A 276 16.85 17.09 -25.07
C ILE A 276 18.14 17.25 -25.87
N ALA A 277 19.30 16.91 -25.29
CA ALA A 277 20.60 17.04 -25.95
C ALA A 277 20.75 16.13 -27.18
N LEU A 278 20.14 14.94 -27.18
CA LEU A 278 20.13 14.03 -28.33
C LEU A 278 19.12 14.44 -29.42
N ARG A 279 18.17 15.33 -29.11
CA ARG A 279 17.01 15.67 -29.94
C ARG A 279 17.08 17.07 -30.58
N GLU A 280 18.27 17.63 -30.84
CA GLU A 280 18.50 18.99 -31.39
C GLU A 280 17.74 19.38 -32.70
N ASN A 281 16.79 18.60 -33.22
CA ASN A 281 15.92 18.98 -34.35
C ASN A 281 14.49 18.39 -34.33
N ARG A 282 13.92 18.01 -33.18
CA ARG A 282 12.52 17.53 -33.13
C ARG A 282 11.75 18.14 -31.96
N GLU A 283 10.94 19.14 -32.28
CA GLU A 283 9.87 19.65 -31.41
C GLU A 283 8.76 18.59 -31.33
N GLU A 284 8.77 17.78 -30.28
CA GLU A 284 7.54 17.12 -29.78
C GLU A 284 7.02 17.97 -28.61
N ASP A 285 5.75 18.34 -28.69
CA ASP A 285 5.10 19.31 -27.80
C ASP A 285 5.14 18.89 -26.32
N GLY A 286 5.78 19.70 -25.46
CA GLY A 286 5.56 19.71 -24.00
C GLY A 286 6.74 19.33 -23.09
N GLU A 287 7.82 18.74 -23.61
CA GLU A 287 9.01 18.35 -22.82
C GLU A 287 10.03 19.51 -22.71
N THR A 288 9.75 20.51 -21.88
CA THR A 288 10.70 21.62 -21.60
C THR A 288 11.41 21.45 -20.26
N ILE A 289 12.63 21.99 -20.13
CA ILE A 289 13.42 22.00 -18.88
C ILE A 289 12.63 22.61 -17.70
N GLY A 290 11.68 23.51 -17.98
CA GLY A 290 10.80 24.13 -16.98
C GLY A 290 9.83 23.17 -16.28
N ASN A 291 9.65 21.94 -16.79
CA ASN A 291 8.67 20.97 -16.26
C ASN A 291 9.31 19.76 -15.57
N LEU A 292 10.56 19.88 -15.12
CA LEU A 292 11.41 18.77 -14.65
C LEU A 292 10.77 17.94 -13.51
N GLN A 293 10.12 18.60 -12.55
CA GLN A 293 9.45 17.92 -11.44
C GLN A 293 8.23 17.12 -11.90
N ASN A 294 7.42 17.63 -12.83
CA ASN A 294 6.29 16.85 -13.34
C ASN A 294 6.79 15.72 -14.23
N PHE A 295 7.80 15.96 -15.08
CA PHE A 295 8.42 14.90 -15.88
C PHE A 295 8.91 13.75 -15.00
N ALA A 296 9.64 14.05 -13.92
CA ALA A 296 10.10 13.04 -12.97
C ALA A 296 8.94 12.24 -12.33
N ARG A 297 7.83 12.92 -12.03
CA ARG A 297 6.63 12.28 -11.44
C ARG A 297 5.85 11.43 -12.43
N THR A 298 5.92 11.73 -13.73
CA THR A 298 5.16 11.02 -14.79
C THR A 298 6.01 10.03 -15.58
N LEU A 299 7.33 10.02 -15.39
CA LEU A 299 8.22 9.11 -16.08
C LEU A 299 8.01 7.66 -15.61
N THR A 300 7.52 6.81 -16.50
CA THR A 300 7.28 5.38 -16.24
C THR A 300 8.44 4.51 -16.74
N LEU A 301 8.46 3.23 -16.34
CA LEU A 301 9.44 2.26 -16.81
C LEU A 301 9.32 2.04 -18.32
N GLU A 302 8.10 2.01 -18.86
CA GLU A 302 7.80 1.80 -20.27
C GLU A 302 8.42 2.89 -21.15
N ARG A 303 8.36 4.16 -20.73
CA ARG A 303 9.03 5.26 -21.45
C ARG A 303 10.54 5.08 -21.46
N VAL A 304 11.13 4.60 -20.36
CA VAL A 304 12.57 4.34 -20.26
C VAL A 304 12.98 3.14 -21.12
N LEU A 305 12.22 2.04 -21.08
CA LEU A 305 12.41 0.88 -21.95
C LEU A 305 12.26 1.26 -23.43
N SER A 306 11.35 2.17 -23.77
CA SER A 306 11.20 2.69 -25.14
C SER A 306 12.47 3.34 -25.66
N GLU A 307 13.11 4.13 -24.81
CA GLU A 307 14.39 4.76 -25.13
C GLU A 307 15.50 3.71 -25.23
N GLU A 308 15.55 2.76 -24.28
CA GLU A 308 16.51 1.66 -24.29
C GLU A 308 16.41 0.83 -25.58
N TYR A 309 15.21 0.52 -26.04
CA TYR A 309 14.97 -0.26 -27.25
C TYR A 309 15.39 0.52 -28.50
N ARG A 310 15.18 1.84 -28.51
CA ARG A 310 15.60 2.71 -29.62
C ARG A 310 17.12 2.83 -29.71
N ARG A 311 17.82 2.83 -28.57
CA ARG A 311 19.29 2.90 -28.51
C ARG A 311 19.95 1.53 -28.72
N GLY A 312 19.25 0.44 -28.38
CA GLY A 312 19.70 -0.93 -28.56
C GLY A 312 19.10 -1.62 -29.79
N GLU A 313 19.13 -2.96 -29.78
CA GLU A 313 18.59 -3.80 -30.85
C GLU A 313 17.21 -4.41 -30.48
N GLY A 314 16.39 -3.67 -29.72
CA GLY A 314 15.05 -4.10 -29.31
C GLY A 314 14.96 -4.95 -28.03
N PRO A 315 13.76 -5.48 -27.71
CA PRO A 315 13.42 -6.03 -26.39
C PRO A 315 14.27 -7.24 -25.95
N ILE A 316 14.62 -8.14 -26.87
CA ILE A 316 15.41 -9.36 -26.59
C ILE A 316 16.80 -9.02 -25.99
N ARG A 317 17.35 -7.85 -26.34
CA ARG A 317 18.66 -7.40 -25.89
C ARG A 317 18.60 -6.38 -24.77
N SER A 318 17.42 -6.08 -24.23
CA SER A 318 17.24 -5.15 -23.12
C SER A 318 17.98 -5.61 -21.86
N PRO A 319 19.02 -4.88 -21.39
CA PRO A 319 19.65 -5.19 -20.12
C PRO A 319 18.69 -5.04 -18.94
N THR A 320 17.73 -4.11 -19.03
CA THR A 320 16.73 -3.88 -17.98
C THR A 320 15.79 -5.08 -17.83
N LEU A 321 15.25 -5.61 -18.93
CA LEU A 321 14.39 -6.80 -18.87
C LEU A 321 15.12 -8.05 -18.38
N ARG A 322 16.38 -8.26 -18.79
CA ARG A 322 17.21 -9.37 -18.28
C ARG A 322 17.45 -9.27 -16.78
N LYS A 323 17.74 -8.06 -16.30
CA LYS A 323 17.90 -7.83 -14.87
C LYS A 323 16.59 -8.05 -14.13
N PHE A 324 15.46 -7.65 -14.72
CA PHE A 324 14.15 -7.91 -14.14
C PHE A 324 13.81 -9.41 -14.10
N GLU A 325 14.14 -10.18 -15.14
CA GLU A 325 14.05 -11.64 -15.17
C GLU A 325 14.86 -12.29 -14.02
N GLU A 326 16.07 -11.80 -13.75
CA GLU A 326 16.87 -12.27 -12.61
C GLU A 326 16.17 -12.03 -11.26
N TYR A 327 15.55 -10.87 -11.07
CA TYR A 327 14.78 -10.56 -9.86
C TYR A 327 13.49 -11.38 -9.79
N ASN A 328 12.78 -11.56 -10.90
CA ASN A 328 11.61 -12.42 -10.97
C ASN A 328 11.95 -13.85 -10.53
N ARG A 329 13.06 -14.41 -11.03
CA ARG A 329 13.54 -15.74 -10.63
C ARG A 329 13.83 -15.85 -9.13
N LYS A 330 14.37 -14.79 -8.50
CA LYS A 330 14.56 -14.76 -7.04
C LYS A 330 13.21 -14.66 -6.32
N ALA A 331 12.31 -13.80 -6.79
CA ALA A 331 10.98 -13.61 -6.20
C ALA A 331 10.12 -14.90 -6.27
N LEU A 332 10.28 -15.72 -7.31
CA LEU A 332 9.65 -17.03 -7.42
C LEU A 332 10.00 -17.99 -6.26
N GLN A 333 11.20 -17.84 -5.67
CA GLN A 333 11.63 -18.62 -4.51
C GLN A 333 11.01 -18.12 -3.19
N SER A 334 10.61 -16.85 -3.14
CA SER A 334 10.05 -16.18 -1.96
C SER A 334 8.70 -15.53 -2.25
N ARG A 335 7.81 -16.25 -2.95
CA ARG A 335 6.48 -15.75 -3.32
C ARG A 335 5.74 -15.19 -2.10
N GLY A 336 5.22 -13.99 -2.26
CA GLY A 336 4.40 -13.29 -1.29
C GLY A 336 3.06 -13.99 -1.03
N MET A 337 2.38 -13.56 0.03
CA MET A 337 1.14 -14.19 0.47
C MET A 337 -0.01 -13.97 -0.52
N ALA A 338 -0.10 -12.79 -1.14
CA ALA A 338 -1.12 -12.47 -2.14
C ALA A 338 -1.13 -13.48 -3.30
N VAL A 339 0.05 -13.77 -3.87
CA VAL A 339 0.22 -14.73 -4.96
C VAL A 339 -0.23 -16.13 -4.54
N ARG A 340 0.23 -16.61 -3.37
CA ARG A 340 -0.15 -17.95 -2.87
C ARG A 340 -1.65 -18.06 -2.62
N ASN A 341 -2.27 -17.01 -2.08
CA ASN A 341 -3.70 -16.99 -1.82
C ASN A 341 -4.51 -16.92 -3.12
N LEU A 342 -4.05 -16.20 -4.15
CA LEU A 342 -4.68 -16.21 -5.47
C LEU A 342 -4.68 -17.61 -6.08
N GLN A 343 -3.55 -18.32 -5.99
CA GLN A 343 -3.44 -19.70 -6.48
C GLN A 343 -4.43 -20.61 -5.74
N ALA A 344 -4.49 -20.51 -4.41
CA ALA A 344 -5.47 -21.26 -3.64
C ALA A 344 -6.91 -20.94 -4.06
N ILE A 345 -7.26 -19.65 -4.27
CA ILE A 345 -8.58 -19.25 -4.78
C ILE A 345 -8.86 -19.90 -6.14
N ALA A 346 -7.89 -19.85 -7.06
CA ALA A 346 -8.01 -20.43 -8.38
C ALA A 346 -8.32 -21.93 -8.33
N SER A 347 -7.59 -22.70 -7.53
CA SER A 347 -7.84 -24.13 -7.35
C SER A 347 -9.21 -24.44 -6.72
N HIS A 348 -9.81 -23.52 -5.93
CA HIS A 348 -11.17 -23.70 -5.39
C HIS A 348 -12.26 -23.40 -6.42
N ILE A 349 -12.02 -22.43 -7.31
CA ILE A 349 -13.01 -22.01 -8.31
C ILE A 349 -13.07 -23.01 -9.47
N ILE A 350 -11.94 -23.61 -9.85
CA ILE A 350 -11.91 -24.64 -10.89
C ILE A 350 -12.76 -25.84 -10.44
N GLY A 351 -13.72 -26.22 -11.28
CA GLY A 351 -14.73 -27.24 -11.00
C GLY A 351 -16.06 -26.70 -10.49
N SER A 352 -16.14 -25.42 -10.12
CA SER A 352 -17.39 -24.78 -9.70
C SER A 352 -18.18 -24.26 -10.91
N PRO A 353 -19.41 -24.74 -11.17
CA PRO A 353 -20.20 -24.30 -12.33
C PRO A 353 -20.68 -22.84 -12.21
N ASP A 354 -20.92 -22.39 -10.98
CA ASP A 354 -21.55 -21.10 -10.69
C ASP A 354 -20.56 -20.00 -10.29
N GLN A 355 -19.27 -20.30 -10.17
CA GLN A 355 -18.23 -19.34 -9.79
C GLN A 355 -17.32 -19.05 -10.98
N LYS A 356 -17.15 -17.76 -11.32
CA LYS A 356 -16.31 -17.33 -12.43
C LYS A 356 -15.39 -16.19 -12.00
N LEU A 357 -14.09 -16.41 -12.23
CA LEU A 357 -13.01 -15.49 -11.95
C LEU A 357 -12.23 -15.25 -13.25
N ILE A 358 -11.92 -13.99 -13.51
CA ILE A 358 -11.00 -13.59 -14.56
C ILE A 358 -9.88 -12.81 -13.89
N VAL A 359 -8.63 -13.11 -14.24
CA VAL A 359 -7.48 -12.34 -13.76
C VAL A 359 -6.97 -11.48 -14.91
N ALA A 360 -6.63 -10.25 -14.60
CA ALA A 360 -6.06 -9.30 -15.53
C ALA A 360 -4.91 -8.56 -14.86
N GLY A 361 -3.95 -8.03 -15.62
CA GLY A 361 -2.89 -7.22 -15.02
C GLY A 361 -1.94 -6.57 -16.02
N VAL A 362 -1.10 -5.70 -15.49
CA VAL A 362 -0.04 -4.97 -16.22
C VAL A 362 1.37 -5.40 -15.83
N ASN A 363 1.49 -6.30 -14.86
CA ASN A 363 2.78 -6.77 -14.39
C ASN A 363 3.42 -7.70 -15.42
N PHE A 364 4.70 -7.46 -15.71
CA PHE A 364 5.48 -8.32 -16.60
C PHE A 364 5.93 -9.63 -15.92
N ASP A 365 5.98 -9.66 -14.59
CA ASP A 365 6.47 -10.78 -13.78
C ASP A 365 5.67 -12.07 -14.00
N THR A 366 6.24 -13.23 -13.65
CA THR A 366 5.59 -14.53 -13.84
C THR A 366 5.17 -15.20 -12.54
N LEU A 367 4.95 -14.40 -11.49
CA LEU A 367 4.73 -14.91 -10.14
C LEU A 367 3.43 -15.71 -10.01
N VAL A 368 2.39 -15.33 -10.75
CA VAL A 368 1.06 -15.97 -10.69
C VAL A 368 1.08 -17.29 -11.45
N GLU A 369 1.65 -17.31 -12.65
CA GLU A 369 1.60 -18.43 -13.59
C GLU A 369 2.63 -19.54 -13.34
N HIS A 370 3.80 -19.25 -12.76
CA HIS A 370 4.95 -20.19 -12.75
C HIS A 370 4.69 -21.57 -12.11
N LEU A 371 3.80 -21.66 -11.12
CA LEU A 371 3.45 -22.94 -10.46
C LEU A 371 1.98 -23.29 -10.59
N SER A 372 1.26 -22.49 -11.38
CA SER A 372 -0.16 -22.66 -11.61
C SER A 372 -0.47 -22.72 -13.09
N SER A 373 0.45 -23.31 -13.87
CA SER A 373 0.25 -23.56 -15.29
C SER A 373 -0.99 -24.42 -15.56
N ASP A 374 -1.43 -25.18 -14.55
CA ASP A 374 -2.62 -26.01 -14.63
C ASP A 374 -3.90 -25.23 -14.29
N GLU A 375 -3.82 -24.16 -13.50
CA GLU A 375 -4.97 -23.34 -13.12
C GLU A 375 -5.23 -22.15 -14.03
N PHE A 376 -4.21 -21.59 -14.68
CA PHE A 376 -4.34 -20.37 -15.50
C PHE A 376 -4.07 -20.62 -16.98
N GLU A 377 -4.87 -19.96 -17.83
CA GLU A 377 -4.59 -19.79 -19.25
C GLU A 377 -4.12 -18.36 -19.48
N VAL A 378 -2.87 -18.18 -19.92
CA VAL A 378 -2.20 -16.86 -19.99
C VAL A 378 -2.31 -16.27 -21.39
N PHE A 379 -2.76 -15.02 -21.46
CA PHE A 379 -2.85 -14.23 -22.69
C PHE A 379 -1.94 -13.00 -22.56
N ALA A 380 -0.80 -12.98 -23.26
CA ALA A 380 0.20 -11.92 -23.16
C ALA A 380 0.50 -11.21 -24.49
N THR A 381 0.28 -11.87 -25.62
CA THR A 381 0.53 -11.38 -26.98
C THR A 381 -0.78 -11.07 -27.72
N ASP A 382 -0.76 -10.15 -28.69
CA ASP A 382 -1.96 -9.85 -29.49
C ASP A 382 -2.54 -11.08 -30.21
N GLN A 383 -1.67 -12.02 -30.63
CA GLN A 383 -2.10 -13.29 -31.21
C GLN A 383 -2.91 -14.12 -30.18
N GLU A 384 -2.43 -14.27 -28.96
CA GLU A 384 -3.18 -14.97 -27.91
C GLU A 384 -4.49 -14.23 -27.60
N PHE A 385 -4.45 -12.90 -27.42
CA PHE A 385 -5.64 -12.07 -27.19
C PHE A 385 -6.69 -12.21 -28.30
N SER A 386 -6.30 -12.46 -29.56
CA SER A 386 -7.27 -12.68 -30.65
C SER A 386 -8.13 -13.93 -30.46
N HIS A 387 -7.63 -14.93 -29.73
CA HIS A 387 -8.35 -16.18 -29.39
C HIS A 387 -9.14 -16.05 -28.08
N PHE A 388 -8.92 -15.00 -27.30
CA PHE A 388 -9.53 -14.84 -25.98
C PHE A 388 -11.07 -14.83 -25.99
N PRO A 389 -11.78 -14.14 -26.90
CA PRO A 389 -13.26 -14.15 -26.89
C PRO A 389 -13.86 -15.56 -27.05
N GLU A 390 -13.23 -16.41 -27.85
CA GLU A 390 -13.63 -17.81 -28.00
C GLU A 390 -13.33 -18.61 -26.73
N TYR A 391 -12.11 -18.49 -26.20
CA TYR A 391 -11.73 -19.13 -24.94
C TYR A 391 -12.64 -18.73 -23.78
N LEU A 392 -12.99 -17.44 -23.68
CA LEU A 392 -13.85 -16.90 -22.65
C LEU A 392 -15.24 -17.55 -22.69
N SER A 393 -15.78 -17.76 -23.90
CA SER A 393 -17.06 -18.45 -24.09
C SER A 393 -16.98 -19.91 -23.62
N GLN A 394 -15.86 -20.60 -23.90
CA GLN A 394 -15.62 -21.96 -23.42
C GLN A 394 -15.48 -22.01 -21.89
N TYR A 395 -14.67 -21.11 -21.32
CA TYR A 395 -14.47 -20.97 -19.88
C TYR A 395 -15.79 -20.71 -19.14
N TRP A 396 -16.69 -19.94 -19.74
CA TRP A 396 -17.98 -19.61 -19.16
C TRP A 396 -18.89 -20.84 -19.00
N GLU A 397 -18.84 -21.77 -19.95
CA GLU A 397 -19.69 -22.95 -20.00
C GLU A 397 -19.05 -24.20 -19.36
N GLN A 398 -17.73 -24.28 -19.32
CA GLN A 398 -17.01 -25.44 -18.77
C GLN A 398 -16.55 -25.19 -17.33
N PRO A 399 -17.00 -25.98 -16.33
CA PRO A 399 -16.57 -25.80 -14.94
C PRO A 399 -15.07 -26.04 -14.71
N ASN A 400 -14.46 -26.94 -15.49
CA ASN A 400 -13.05 -27.35 -15.31
C ASN A 400 -12.06 -26.57 -16.19
N ALA A 401 -12.51 -25.54 -16.91
CA ALA A 401 -11.62 -24.73 -17.72
C ALA A 401 -10.68 -23.89 -16.83
N LYS A 402 -9.46 -23.68 -17.29
CA LYS A 402 -8.48 -22.84 -16.59
C LYS A 402 -8.96 -21.39 -16.51
N ILE A 403 -8.60 -20.70 -15.44
CA ILE A 403 -8.93 -19.30 -15.24
C ILE A 403 -8.16 -18.45 -16.26
N PRO A 404 -8.82 -17.62 -17.07
CA PRO A 404 -8.12 -16.73 -17.96
C PRO A 404 -7.31 -15.67 -17.19
N TYR A 405 -6.05 -15.48 -17.59
CA TYR A 405 -5.16 -14.45 -17.09
C TYR A 405 -4.66 -13.55 -18.24
N LEU A 406 -5.18 -12.32 -18.30
CA LEU A 406 -4.85 -11.35 -19.34
C LEU A 406 -3.72 -10.42 -18.89
N LYS A 407 -2.56 -10.47 -19.55
CA LYS A 407 -1.39 -9.62 -19.29
C LYS A 407 -1.28 -8.53 -20.35
N PHE A 408 -1.81 -7.35 -20.05
CA PHE A 408 -1.93 -6.27 -21.03
C PHE A 408 -0.59 -5.72 -21.49
N HIS A 409 0.43 -5.69 -20.64
CA HIS A 409 1.75 -5.20 -21.02
C HIS A 409 2.74 -6.31 -21.42
N GLY A 410 2.29 -7.56 -21.55
CA GLY A 410 3.15 -8.70 -21.90
C GLY A 410 3.76 -9.41 -20.68
N SER A 411 4.78 -10.23 -20.93
CA SER A 411 5.40 -11.10 -19.93
C SER A 411 6.93 -11.16 -20.09
N ILE A 412 7.66 -11.29 -18.99
CA ILE A 412 9.12 -11.51 -19.01
C ILE A 412 9.54 -12.84 -19.64
N ASP A 413 8.68 -13.86 -19.63
CA ASP A 413 8.98 -15.11 -20.34
C ASP A 413 8.96 -14.94 -21.87
N ASN A 414 8.42 -13.82 -22.36
CA ASN A 414 8.44 -13.44 -23.77
C ASN A 414 8.72 -11.94 -23.92
N PHE A 415 10.00 -11.55 -23.93
CA PHE A 415 10.40 -10.14 -24.03
C PHE A 415 9.79 -9.40 -25.23
N GLU A 416 9.49 -10.08 -26.34
CA GLU A 416 8.86 -9.44 -27.50
C GLU A 416 7.42 -8.98 -27.23
N SER A 417 6.74 -9.63 -26.28
CA SER A 417 5.40 -9.23 -25.83
C SER A 417 5.39 -7.98 -24.94
N VAL A 418 6.54 -7.61 -24.37
CA VAL A 418 6.66 -6.51 -23.41
C VAL A 418 6.44 -5.18 -24.13
N ILE A 419 5.31 -4.52 -23.82
CA ILE A 419 4.99 -3.22 -24.39
C ILE A 419 5.95 -2.17 -23.83
N ALA A 420 6.78 -1.61 -24.71
CA ALA A 420 7.59 -0.43 -24.41
C ALA A 420 7.71 0.53 -25.59
N THR A 421 6.77 0.56 -26.54
CA THR A 421 6.84 1.51 -27.67
C THR A 421 5.89 2.67 -27.44
N LEU A 422 6.40 3.89 -27.54
CA LEU A 422 5.59 5.11 -27.43
C LEU A 422 4.40 5.15 -28.38
N SER A 423 4.55 4.57 -29.58
CA SER A 423 3.47 4.43 -30.56
C SER A 423 2.34 3.50 -30.15
N SER A 424 2.53 2.63 -29.15
CA SER A 424 1.45 1.80 -28.58
C SER A 424 0.86 2.43 -27.30
N THR A 425 1.69 3.01 -26.43
CA THR A 425 1.18 3.66 -25.21
C THR A 425 0.38 4.94 -25.46
N GLU A 426 0.71 5.71 -26.51
CA GLU A 426 -0.06 6.92 -26.88
C GLU A 426 -1.30 6.62 -27.73
N VAL A 427 -1.32 5.50 -28.46
CA VAL A 427 -2.47 5.05 -29.27
C VAL A 427 -3.47 4.27 -28.42
N GLY A 428 -3.05 3.74 -27.27
CA GLY A 428 -3.87 2.92 -26.38
C GLY A 428 -3.71 1.43 -26.67
N LEU A 429 -4.55 0.62 -26.04
CA LEU A 429 -4.57 -0.83 -26.27
C LEU A 429 -4.71 -1.20 -27.76
N SER A 430 -4.09 -2.32 -28.15
CA SER A 430 -4.33 -2.96 -29.44
C SER A 430 -5.82 -3.31 -29.61
N ARG A 431 -6.24 -3.56 -30.86
CA ARG A 431 -7.63 -3.93 -31.14
C ARG A 431 -7.99 -5.25 -30.46
N GLU A 432 -7.05 -6.20 -30.45
CA GLU A 432 -7.20 -7.53 -29.86
C GLU A 432 -7.40 -7.42 -28.35
N LYS A 433 -6.59 -6.59 -27.67
CA LYS A 433 -6.73 -6.32 -26.22
C LYS A 433 -8.03 -5.58 -25.89
N SER A 434 -8.43 -4.63 -26.73
CA SER A 434 -9.70 -3.91 -26.56
C SER A 434 -10.91 -4.84 -26.72
N ASN A 435 -10.91 -5.68 -27.76
CA ASN A 435 -11.95 -6.69 -28.00
C ASN A 435 -12.06 -7.68 -26.84
N ALA A 436 -10.95 -8.06 -26.21
CA ALA A 436 -10.96 -8.94 -25.05
C ALA A 436 -11.69 -8.32 -23.87
N ILE A 437 -11.46 -7.03 -23.58
CA ILE A 437 -12.19 -6.34 -22.52
C ILE A 437 -13.68 -6.21 -22.88
N GLU A 438 -14.01 -5.86 -24.12
CA GLU A 438 -15.40 -5.80 -24.58
C GLU A 438 -16.10 -7.17 -24.42
N ALA A 439 -15.42 -8.26 -24.74
CA ALA A 439 -15.94 -9.62 -24.55
C ALA A 439 -16.25 -9.89 -23.07
N ILE A 440 -15.38 -9.48 -22.15
CA ILE A 440 -15.63 -9.55 -20.70
C ILE A 440 -16.87 -8.74 -20.35
N LEU A 441 -16.96 -7.47 -20.76
CA LEU A 441 -18.08 -6.56 -20.46
C LEU A 441 -19.43 -7.06 -20.97
N ASN A 442 -19.43 -7.95 -21.96
CA ASN A 442 -20.62 -8.55 -22.56
C ASN A 442 -21.07 -9.86 -21.88
N LEU A 443 -20.31 -10.40 -20.93
CA LEU A 443 -20.66 -11.65 -20.22
C LEU A 443 -21.93 -11.54 -19.38
N SER A 444 -22.18 -10.36 -18.81
CA SER A 444 -23.27 -10.15 -17.87
C SER A 444 -23.78 -8.70 -17.92
N GLU A 445 -24.87 -8.46 -17.19
CA GLU A 445 -25.37 -7.09 -17.01
C GLU A 445 -24.38 -6.24 -16.20
N LYS A 446 -23.77 -6.84 -15.18
CA LYS A 446 -22.84 -6.19 -14.24
C LYS A 446 -21.66 -7.08 -13.92
N ILE A 447 -20.48 -6.48 -13.82
CA ILE A 447 -19.22 -7.18 -13.51
C ILE A 447 -18.58 -6.52 -12.30
N GLN A 448 -18.13 -7.31 -11.33
CA GLN A 448 -17.29 -6.81 -10.25
C GLN A 448 -15.86 -6.70 -10.76
N TRP A 449 -15.28 -5.50 -10.71
CA TRP A 449 -13.90 -5.26 -11.15
C TRP A 449 -13.09 -4.72 -9.99
N VAL A 450 -12.14 -5.52 -9.51
CA VAL A 450 -11.36 -5.24 -8.32
C VAL A 450 -9.94 -4.92 -8.72
N PHE A 451 -9.56 -3.65 -8.59
CA PHE A 451 -8.20 -3.17 -8.83
C PHE A 451 -7.35 -3.41 -7.58
N VAL A 452 -6.33 -4.26 -7.67
CA VAL A 452 -5.46 -4.63 -6.54
C VAL A 452 -4.06 -4.07 -6.75
N GLY A 453 -3.66 -3.11 -5.91
CA GLY A 453 -2.35 -2.48 -5.98
C GLY A 453 -2.12 -1.63 -7.23
N CYS A 454 -3.18 -1.04 -7.77
CA CYS A 454 -3.13 -0.23 -8.99
C CYS A 454 -2.97 1.27 -8.69
N SER A 455 -2.15 1.96 -9.48
CA SER A 455 -1.96 3.41 -9.36
C SER A 455 -2.54 4.22 -10.53
N MET A 456 -3.15 3.60 -11.55
CA MET A 456 -3.73 4.28 -12.73
C MET A 456 -2.76 5.22 -13.46
N ARG A 457 -1.46 4.86 -13.48
CA ARG A 457 -0.43 5.60 -14.22
C ARG A 457 -0.34 5.15 -15.68
N ASP A 458 -0.89 3.98 -16.00
CA ASP A 458 -0.89 3.38 -17.32
C ASP A 458 -1.90 4.11 -18.23
N VAL A 459 -1.38 5.03 -19.04
CA VAL A 459 -2.19 5.94 -19.89
C VAL A 459 -2.92 5.19 -21.01
N ASP A 460 -2.36 4.08 -21.46
CA ASP A 460 -2.87 3.25 -22.55
C ASP A 460 -4.20 2.57 -22.17
N LEU A 461 -4.33 2.12 -20.92
CA LEU A 461 -5.55 1.55 -20.37
C LEU A 461 -6.62 2.60 -20.04
N ASN A 462 -6.19 3.83 -19.73
CA ASN A 462 -7.11 4.90 -19.34
C ASN A 462 -8.16 5.20 -20.42
N ARG A 463 -7.85 5.09 -21.72
CA ARG A 463 -8.84 5.31 -22.79
C ARG A 463 -10.04 4.38 -22.66
N MET A 464 -9.78 3.09 -22.41
CA MET A 464 -10.84 2.10 -22.26
C MET A 464 -11.56 2.29 -20.93
N TYR A 465 -10.84 2.45 -19.82
CA TYR A 465 -11.46 2.63 -18.51
C TYR A 465 -12.29 3.92 -18.45
N ASN A 466 -11.93 4.96 -19.19
CA ASN A 466 -12.70 6.21 -19.24
C ASN A 466 -13.98 6.11 -20.07
N SER A 467 -14.21 4.99 -20.78
CA SER A 467 -15.38 4.84 -21.63
C SER A 467 -16.68 4.79 -20.81
N PRO A 468 -17.78 5.40 -21.31
CA PRO A 468 -19.10 5.29 -20.68
C PRO A 468 -19.56 3.84 -20.53
N GLN A 469 -19.28 2.99 -21.53
CA GLN A 469 -19.64 1.57 -21.52
C GLN A 469 -19.03 0.84 -20.33
N PHE A 470 -17.71 1.01 -20.08
CA PHE A 470 -17.05 0.41 -18.93
C PHE A 470 -17.70 0.89 -17.62
N SER A 471 -17.82 2.21 -17.46
CA SER A 471 -18.37 2.80 -16.23
C SER A 471 -19.81 2.37 -15.90
N GLN A 472 -20.61 2.02 -16.92
CA GLN A 472 -22.00 1.58 -16.75
C GLN A 472 -22.10 0.08 -16.47
N LYS A 473 -21.19 -0.74 -16.99
CA LYS A 473 -21.19 -2.19 -16.82
C LYS A 473 -20.48 -2.65 -15.55
N VAL A 474 -19.58 -1.84 -15.02
CA VAL A 474 -18.67 -2.29 -13.96
C VAL A 474 -19.06 -1.76 -12.59
N ILE A 475 -18.95 -2.65 -11.61
CA ILE A 475 -19.01 -2.40 -10.18
C ILE A 475 -17.56 -2.41 -9.67
N GLU A 476 -16.96 -1.23 -9.57
CA GLU A 476 -15.54 -1.09 -9.25
C GLU A 476 -15.26 -1.24 -7.75
N TYR A 477 -14.11 -1.84 -7.42
CA TYR A 477 -13.53 -1.84 -6.09
C TYR A 477 -12.02 -1.62 -6.20
N TRP A 478 -11.44 -0.95 -5.22
CA TRP A 478 -10.03 -0.58 -5.21
C TRP A 478 -9.38 -1.07 -3.92
N VAL A 479 -8.40 -1.95 -4.05
CA VAL A 479 -7.63 -2.52 -2.95
C VAL A 479 -6.26 -1.85 -2.91
N SER A 480 -6.05 -1.01 -1.91
CA SER A 480 -4.76 -0.39 -1.64
C SER A 480 -4.71 0.12 -0.21
N PRO A 481 -3.63 -0.09 0.55
CA PRO A 481 -3.52 0.41 1.91
C PRO A 481 -3.65 1.93 1.97
N LEU A 482 -3.19 2.64 0.93
CA LEU A 482 -3.37 4.07 0.73
C LEU A 482 -3.80 4.35 -0.71
N ILE A 483 -4.73 5.27 -0.91
CA ILE A 483 -5.25 5.61 -2.25
C ILE A 483 -4.25 6.51 -2.97
N ASP A 484 -3.66 6.05 -4.08
CA ASP A 484 -2.75 6.88 -4.87
C ASP A 484 -3.47 8.15 -5.42
N ASP A 485 -2.77 9.28 -5.48
CA ASP A 485 -3.31 10.54 -5.99
C ASP A 485 -3.83 10.45 -7.43
N ASN A 486 -3.21 9.61 -8.27
CA ASN A 486 -3.67 9.37 -9.64
C ASN A 486 -4.99 8.61 -9.64
N VAL A 487 -5.19 7.65 -8.72
CA VAL A 487 -6.48 6.96 -8.54
C VAL A 487 -7.54 7.96 -8.09
N THR A 488 -7.22 8.82 -7.12
CA THR A 488 -8.14 9.87 -6.64
C THR A 488 -8.53 10.84 -7.76
N ARG A 489 -7.55 11.27 -8.57
CA ARG A 489 -7.80 12.10 -9.77
C ARG A 489 -8.66 11.38 -10.80
N PHE A 490 -8.34 10.14 -11.11
CA PHE A 490 -9.09 9.30 -12.05
C PHE A 490 -10.56 9.17 -11.62
N ILE A 491 -10.82 8.80 -10.36
CA ILE A 491 -12.18 8.66 -9.82
C ILE A 491 -12.92 10.00 -9.89
N THR A 492 -12.27 11.08 -9.45
CA THR A 492 -12.88 12.42 -9.44
C THR A 492 -13.25 12.88 -10.84
N GLN A 493 -12.39 12.63 -11.83
CA GLN A 493 -12.57 13.09 -13.19
C GLN A 493 -13.56 12.24 -13.99
N TYR A 494 -13.52 10.92 -13.83
CA TYR A 494 -14.22 9.99 -14.74
C TYR A 494 -15.31 9.16 -14.09
N ARG A 495 -15.36 9.04 -12.75
CA ARG A 495 -16.34 8.19 -12.05
C ARG A 495 -17.35 8.93 -11.22
N ARG A 496 -16.92 10.01 -10.56
CA ARG A 496 -17.74 10.72 -9.58
C ARG A 496 -19.14 11.05 -10.11
N ARG A 497 -19.23 11.60 -11.33
CA ARG A 497 -20.52 11.93 -11.95
C ARG A 497 -21.42 10.72 -12.18
N SER A 498 -20.87 9.59 -12.62
CA SER A 498 -21.68 8.39 -12.88
C SER A 498 -22.11 7.71 -11.58
N TRP A 499 -21.24 7.68 -10.56
CA TRP A 499 -21.56 7.12 -9.25
C TRP A 499 -22.60 7.98 -8.49
N GLU A 500 -22.49 9.31 -8.54
CA GLU A 500 -23.46 10.23 -7.94
C GLU A 500 -24.84 10.19 -8.64
N ALA A 501 -24.87 9.85 -9.93
CA ALA A 501 -26.12 9.69 -10.69
C ALA A 501 -26.87 8.38 -10.38
N LEU A 502 -26.22 7.40 -9.75
CA LEU A 502 -26.88 6.19 -9.26
C LEU A 502 -27.76 6.55 -8.06
N ARG A 503 -28.96 5.96 -7.98
CA ARG A 503 -29.99 6.28 -6.97
C ARG A 503 -29.49 6.20 -5.53
N ASP A 504 -28.46 5.39 -5.28
CA ASP A 504 -27.97 5.10 -3.94
C ASP A 504 -26.85 6.05 -3.45
N LYS A 505 -26.39 7.01 -4.28
CA LYS A 505 -25.32 7.97 -3.94
C LYS A 505 -24.12 7.31 -3.27
N ILE A 506 -23.66 6.20 -3.86
CA ILE A 506 -22.58 5.36 -3.33
C ILE A 506 -21.34 6.22 -3.15
N LYS A 507 -20.78 6.21 -1.93
CA LYS A 507 -19.59 7.01 -1.63
C LYS A 507 -18.33 6.29 -2.10
N ILE A 508 -17.27 7.06 -2.40
CA ILE A 508 -16.00 6.50 -2.87
C ILE A 508 -15.46 5.50 -1.83
N GLU A 509 -15.55 5.84 -0.55
CA GLU A 509 -15.05 5.06 0.57
C GLU A 509 -15.67 3.65 0.65
N GLU A 510 -16.90 3.47 0.16
CA GLU A 510 -17.60 2.18 0.10
C GLU A 510 -17.06 1.25 -1.02
N ARG A 511 -16.28 1.83 -1.94
CA ARG A 511 -15.61 1.16 -3.06
C ARG A 511 -14.13 0.90 -2.76
N MET A 512 -13.64 1.35 -1.61
CA MET A 512 -12.25 1.21 -1.19
C MET A 512 -12.08 0.09 -0.17
N ILE A 513 -11.07 -0.74 -0.38
CA ILE A 513 -10.59 -1.74 0.58
C ILE A 513 -9.18 -1.31 0.95
N THR A 514 -9.01 -0.73 2.14
CA THR A 514 -7.76 -0.07 2.54
C THR A 514 -6.77 -1.03 3.23
N GLU A 515 -6.64 -2.22 2.64
CA GLU A 515 -5.74 -3.28 3.09
C GLU A 515 -4.64 -3.51 2.06
N THR A 516 -3.56 -4.18 2.48
CA THR A 516 -2.55 -4.69 1.55
C THR A 516 -3.13 -5.79 0.67
N ALA A 517 -2.48 -6.05 -0.48
CA ALA A 517 -2.86 -7.15 -1.36
C ALA A 517 -2.82 -8.51 -0.63
N ASP A 518 -1.83 -8.72 0.25
CA ASP A 518 -1.69 -9.96 1.03
C ASP A 518 -2.92 -10.22 1.91
N VAL A 519 -3.31 -9.21 2.70
CA VAL A 519 -4.46 -9.28 3.60
C VAL A 519 -5.74 -9.47 2.78
N PHE A 520 -5.95 -8.66 1.75
CA PHE A 520 -7.12 -8.77 0.91
C PHE A 520 -7.30 -10.18 0.34
N MET A 521 -6.24 -10.75 -0.25
CA MET A 521 -6.30 -12.09 -0.85
C MET A 521 -6.47 -13.19 0.19
N GLU A 522 -5.88 -13.04 1.38
CA GLU A 522 -6.06 -13.98 2.49
C GLU A 522 -7.53 -14.07 2.92
N TYR A 523 -8.17 -12.92 3.14
CA TYR A 523 -9.56 -12.86 3.55
C TYR A 523 -10.52 -13.21 2.42
N LEU A 524 -10.22 -12.82 1.17
CA LEU A 524 -11.01 -13.24 0.00
C LEU A 524 -11.04 -14.77 -0.11
N LYS A 525 -9.86 -15.41 0.00
CA LYS A 525 -9.75 -16.87 0.04
C LYS A 525 -10.58 -17.48 1.16
N ALA A 526 -10.39 -16.99 2.40
CA ALA A 526 -11.11 -17.51 3.55
C ALA A 526 -12.64 -17.34 3.44
N SER A 527 -13.10 -16.29 2.76
CA SER A 527 -14.53 -16.05 2.53
C SER A 527 -15.09 -16.94 1.43
N ILE A 528 -14.36 -17.17 0.34
CA ILE A 528 -14.75 -18.12 -0.72
C ILE A 528 -14.83 -19.54 -0.14
N SER A 529 -13.82 -19.98 0.62
CA SER A 529 -13.80 -21.33 1.23
C SER A 529 -14.92 -21.58 2.24
N ARG A 530 -15.54 -20.54 2.82
CA ARG A 530 -16.66 -20.67 3.78
C ARG A 530 -18.02 -20.85 3.12
N GLN A 531 -18.14 -20.57 1.82
CA GLN A 531 -19.40 -20.66 1.07
C GLN A 531 -19.64 -22.02 0.43
N LEU A 532 -18.59 -22.85 0.36
CA LEU A 532 -18.62 -24.25 -0.04
C LEU A 532 -18.81 -25.12 1.20
#